data_AF-A0A2K3MCG7-F1
#
_entry.id   AF-A0A2K3MCG7-F1
#
_cell.length_a   1.000
_cell.length_b   1.000
_cell.length_c   1.000
_cell.angle_alpha   90.00
_cell.angle_beta   90.00
_cell.angle_gamma   90.00
#
_symmetry.space_group_name_H-M   'P 1'
#
loop_
_entity.id
_entity.type
_entity.pdbx_description
1 polymer ?
#
loop_
_entity_poly.entity_id
_entity_poly.type
_entity_poly.pdbx_seq_one_letter_code
_entity_poly.pdbx_strand_id
1 'polypeptide(L)'
;MFTEDGIYPGMNWFFLIGLLAPVPVWLLARKYPNHKWIELINMPLIIAAASGIPPVRSINYISWGVVGIFFNFYVYKRFKSWWARHTYILSAALDSGIAFMGVLLYFSLQTYDIFGPTWWGLEGDDHCPLAKCPTAPGIVTKGCPIF
;
A
#
# COMPACT_ATOMS: atom_id res chain seq x y z
N MET A 1 24.01 -5.59 2.77
CA MET A 1 22.59 -5.57 2.37
C MET A 1 22.34 -4.78 1.08
N PHE A 2 22.87 -3.55 0.92
CA PHE A 2 22.71 -2.72 -0.29
C PHE A 2 23.96 -2.56 -1.17
N THR A 3 25.03 -3.32 -0.90
CA THR A 3 26.27 -3.36 -1.72
C THR A 3 26.13 -4.38 -2.86
N GLU A 4 27.08 -4.47 -3.80
CA GLU A 4 27.04 -5.42 -4.94
C GLU A 4 26.76 -6.88 -4.54
N ASP A 5 27.29 -7.37 -3.43
CA ASP A 5 27.03 -8.73 -2.91
C ASP A 5 25.81 -8.82 -1.96
N GLY A 6 24.97 -7.78 -1.92
CA GLY A 6 23.76 -7.72 -1.10
C GLY A 6 22.52 -8.26 -1.79
N ILE A 7 21.44 -8.48 -1.03
CA ILE A 7 20.15 -8.93 -1.55
C ILE A 7 19.40 -7.81 -2.31
N TYR A 8 19.76 -6.54 -2.08
CA TYR A 8 19.04 -5.38 -2.63
C TYR A 8 19.91 -4.32 -3.36
N PRO A 9 20.86 -4.69 -4.25
CA PRO A 9 21.67 -3.71 -4.96
C PRO A 9 20.83 -2.83 -5.90
N GLY A 10 19.76 -3.40 -6.48
CA GLY A 10 18.81 -2.68 -7.34
C GLY A 10 17.98 -1.61 -6.61
N MET A 11 17.89 -1.65 -5.28
CA MET A 11 17.12 -0.66 -4.51
C MET A 11 17.74 0.74 -4.60
N ASN A 12 19.07 0.82 -4.77
CA ASN A 12 19.77 2.10 -4.93
C ASN A 12 19.37 2.84 -6.21
N TRP A 13 18.98 2.12 -7.27
CA TRP A 13 18.51 2.71 -8.53
C TRP A 13 17.16 3.42 -8.39
N PHE A 14 16.34 3.08 -7.39
CA PHE A 14 15.09 3.78 -7.14
C PHE A 14 15.31 5.24 -6.72
N PHE A 15 16.49 5.60 -6.21
CA PHE A 15 16.84 6.99 -5.91
C PHE A 15 16.95 7.84 -7.19
N LEU A 16 17.58 7.28 -8.23
CA LEU A 16 17.69 7.90 -9.55
C LEU A 16 16.33 7.94 -10.24
N ILE A 17 15.53 6.89 -10.12
CA ILE A 17 14.16 6.83 -10.66
C ILE A 17 13.27 7.87 -9.98
N GLY A 18 13.37 8.04 -8.66
CA GLY A 18 12.64 9.08 -7.92
C GLY A 18 13.00 10.49 -8.35
N LEU A 19 14.29 10.75 -8.63
CA LEU A 19 14.78 12.04 -9.12
C LEU A 19 14.38 12.31 -10.58
N LEU A 20 14.37 11.29 -11.43
CA LEU A 20 14.03 11.41 -12.85
C LEU A 20 12.52 11.35 -13.10
N ALA A 21 11.72 10.68 -12.28
CA ALA A 21 10.27 10.54 -12.46
C ALA A 21 9.47 11.86 -12.63
N PRO A 22 9.80 12.99 -11.95
CA PRO A 22 9.11 14.25 -12.20
C PRO A 22 9.51 14.92 -13.53
N VAL A 23 10.65 14.57 -14.13
CA VAL A 23 11.17 15.21 -15.36
C VAL A 23 10.28 14.92 -16.59
N PRO A 24 9.86 13.67 -16.87
CA PRO A 24 8.90 13.37 -17.92
C PRO A 24 7.56 14.10 -17.74
N VAL A 25 7.04 14.16 -16.51
CA VAL A 25 5.76 14.82 -16.23
C VAL A 25 5.86 16.33 -16.44
N TRP A 26 6.99 16.94 -16.06
CA TRP A 26 7.27 18.34 -16.34
C TRP A 26 7.36 18.64 -17.85
N LEU A 27 8.03 17.77 -18.62
CA LEU A 27 8.12 17.91 -20.08
C LEU A 27 6.75 17.75 -20.77
N LEU A 28 5.94 16.78 -20.32
CA LEU A 28 4.59 16.56 -20.83
C LEU A 28 3.65 17.73 -20.49
N ALA A 29 3.73 18.29 -19.29
CA ALA A 29 2.96 19.46 -18.89
C ALA A 29 3.31 20.69 -19.75
N ARG A 30 4.59 20.86 -20.12
CA ARG A 30 5.06 21.97 -20.96
C ARG A 30 4.65 21.82 -22.44
N LYS A 31 4.56 20.57 -22.95
CA LYS A 31 4.18 20.29 -24.34
C LYS A 31 2.65 20.33 -24.56
N TYR A 32 1.86 20.03 -23.53
CA TYR A 32 0.39 20.00 -23.62
C TYR A 32 -0.28 20.94 -22.60
N PRO A 33 -0.17 22.28 -22.77
CA PRO A 33 -0.77 23.26 -21.86
C PRO A 33 -2.30 23.23 -21.81
N ASN A 34 -2.96 22.58 -22.79
CA ASN A 34 -4.42 22.46 -22.84
C ASN A 34 -4.97 21.34 -21.92
N HIS A 35 -4.15 20.42 -21.42
CA HIS A 35 -4.59 19.30 -20.57
C HIS A 35 -4.19 19.51 -19.11
N LYS A 36 -4.97 20.33 -18.39
CA LYS A 36 -4.79 20.63 -16.94
C LYS A 36 -4.76 19.39 -16.03
N TRP A 37 -5.22 18.23 -16.50
CA TRP A 37 -5.18 16.99 -15.73
C TRP A 37 -3.77 16.39 -15.61
N ILE A 38 -2.86 16.70 -16.55
CA ILE A 38 -1.47 16.22 -16.54
C ILE A 38 -0.67 16.88 -15.40
N GLU A 39 -1.00 18.14 -15.07
CA GLU A 39 -0.39 18.86 -13.93
C GLU A 39 -0.86 18.31 -12.56
N LEU A 40 -2.03 17.67 -12.52
CA LEU A 40 -2.57 17.05 -11.29
C LEU A 40 -1.91 15.70 -10.95
N ILE A 41 -1.09 15.14 -11.85
CA ILE A 41 -0.39 13.87 -11.63
C ILE A 41 0.88 14.13 -10.80
N ASN A 42 0.78 13.90 -9.50
CA ASN A 42 1.90 14.05 -8.58
C ASN A 42 2.72 12.74 -8.52
N MET A 43 3.74 12.61 -9.36
CA MET A 43 4.62 11.43 -9.41
C MET A 43 5.25 11.06 -8.06
N PRO A 44 5.75 12.01 -7.24
CA PRO A 44 6.18 11.73 -5.88
C PRO A 44 5.13 11.01 -5.03
N LEU A 45 3.85 11.38 -5.16
CA LEU A 45 2.76 10.77 -4.39
C LEU A 45 2.51 9.32 -4.84
N ILE A 46 2.62 9.04 -6.15
CA ILE A 46 2.46 7.70 -6.72
C ILE A 46 3.61 6.79 -6.28
N ILE A 47 4.85 7.30 -6.32
CA ILE A 47 6.03 6.54 -5.89
C ILE A 47 5.99 6.29 -4.38
N ALA A 48 5.55 7.26 -3.58
CA ALA A 48 5.35 7.09 -2.14
C ALA A 48 4.22 6.08 -1.82
N ALA A 49 3.15 6.05 -2.61
CA ALA A 49 2.12 5.02 -2.47
C ALA A 49 2.67 3.62 -2.82
N ALA A 50 3.57 3.54 -3.81
CA ALA A 50 4.19 2.29 -4.24
C ALA A 50 5.24 1.74 -3.27
N SER A 51 5.88 2.58 -2.44
CA SER A 51 6.88 2.12 -1.47
C SER A 51 6.31 1.23 -0.36
N GLY A 52 4.99 1.29 -0.11
CA GLY A 52 4.30 0.44 0.84
C GLY A 52 3.85 -0.92 0.28
N ILE A 53 4.04 -1.18 -1.01
CA ILE A 53 3.55 -2.42 -1.66
C ILE A 53 4.21 -3.68 -1.08
N PRO A 54 5.53 -3.72 -0.80
CA PRO A 54 6.15 -4.94 -0.29
C PRO A 54 5.59 -5.44 1.05
N PRO A 55 5.31 -4.58 2.06
CA PRO A 55 4.73 -5.03 3.33
C PRO A 55 3.19 -5.09 3.36
N VAL A 56 2.50 -4.37 2.47
CA VAL A 56 1.04 -4.22 2.56
C VAL A 56 0.32 -5.13 1.57
N ARG A 57 -0.60 -5.93 2.10
CA ARG A 57 -1.47 -6.84 1.35
C ARG A 57 -2.28 -6.13 0.28
N SER A 58 -2.54 -6.84 -0.82
CA SER A 58 -3.33 -6.32 -1.96
C SER A 58 -4.72 -5.83 -1.54
N ILE A 59 -5.34 -6.52 -0.58
CA ILE A 59 -6.66 -6.19 -0.03
C ILE A 59 -6.71 -4.80 0.62
N ASN A 60 -5.63 -4.41 1.30
CA ASN A 60 -5.57 -3.14 2.02
C ASN A 60 -5.50 -1.97 1.05
N TYR A 61 -4.72 -2.09 -0.04
CA TYR A 61 -4.66 -1.09 -1.10
C TYR A 61 -6.01 -0.86 -1.78
N ILE A 62 -6.70 -1.94 -2.13
CA ILE A 62 -8.03 -1.84 -2.74
C ILE A 62 -9.01 -1.19 -1.76
N SER A 63 -8.98 -1.59 -0.50
CA SER A 63 -9.85 -1.03 0.55
C SER A 63 -9.60 0.47 0.77
N TRP A 64 -8.33 0.90 0.86
CA TRP A 64 -7.96 2.32 0.94
C TRP A 64 -8.45 3.11 -0.26
N GLY A 65 -8.32 2.55 -1.47
CA GLY A 65 -8.84 3.16 -2.70
C GLY A 65 -10.36 3.33 -2.66
N VAL A 66 -11.10 2.29 -2.28
CA VAL A 66 -12.57 2.33 -2.18
C VAL A 66 -13.02 3.36 -1.15
N VAL A 67 -12.44 3.35 0.05
CA VAL A 67 -12.76 4.32 1.11
C VAL A 67 -12.39 5.74 0.68
N GLY A 68 -11.21 5.92 0.07
CA GLY A 68 -10.75 7.20 -0.46
C GLY A 68 -11.69 7.77 -1.52
N ILE A 69 -12.15 6.95 -2.47
CA ILE A 69 -13.11 7.35 -3.50
C ILE A 69 -14.46 7.67 -2.85
N PHE A 70 -14.95 6.86 -1.91
CA PHE A 70 -16.21 7.12 -1.24
C PHE A 70 -16.19 8.47 -0.49
N PHE A 71 -15.15 8.73 0.30
CA PHE A 71 -15.03 9.98 1.05
C PHE A 71 -14.79 11.20 0.14
N ASN A 72 -13.95 11.09 -0.90
CA ASN A 72 -13.65 12.21 -1.78
C ASN A 72 -14.72 12.47 -2.86
N PHE A 73 -15.45 11.45 -3.30
CA PHE A 73 -16.47 11.61 -4.35
C PHE A 73 -17.88 11.80 -3.79
N TYR A 74 -18.27 10.99 -2.80
CA TYR A 74 -19.64 11.01 -2.28
C TYR A 74 -19.78 12.00 -1.12
N VAL A 75 -18.94 11.86 -0.09
CA VAL A 75 -19.05 12.67 1.14
C VAL A 75 -18.67 14.13 0.87
N TYR A 76 -17.57 14.37 0.15
CA TYR A 76 -17.16 15.73 -0.22
C TYR A 76 -18.23 16.44 -1.07
N LYS A 77 -18.86 15.76 -2.03
CA LYS A 77 -19.84 16.37 -2.94
C LYS A 77 -21.14 16.75 -2.22
N ARG A 78 -21.55 15.99 -1.19
CA ARG A 78 -22.80 16.21 -0.45
C ARG A 78 -22.62 17.08 0.80
N PHE A 79 -21.48 17.01 1.48
CA PHE A 79 -21.26 17.65 2.79
C PHE A 79 -19.87 18.32 2.91
N LYS A 80 -19.57 19.28 2.04
CA LYS A 80 -18.26 19.98 2.03
C LYS A 80 -17.84 20.58 3.37
N SER A 81 -18.75 21.29 4.05
CA SER A 81 -18.45 21.98 5.31
C SER A 81 -18.12 20.99 6.44
N TRP A 82 -18.85 19.87 6.49
CA TRP A 82 -18.58 18.81 7.46
C TRP A 82 -17.25 18.10 7.17
N TRP A 83 -17.00 17.78 5.90
CA TRP A 83 -15.79 17.09 5.46
C TRP A 83 -14.53 17.92 5.77
N ALA A 84 -14.53 19.22 5.49
CA ALA A 84 -13.38 20.08 5.77
C ALA A 84 -13.02 20.16 7.26
N ARG A 85 -14.01 20.01 8.15
CA ARG A 85 -13.80 20.10 9.61
C ARG A 85 -13.44 18.76 10.25
N HIS A 86 -14.04 17.64 9.79
CA HIS A 86 -13.99 16.38 10.54
C HIS A 86 -13.16 15.27 9.89
N THR A 87 -12.76 15.38 8.62
CA THR A 87 -12.07 14.28 7.94
C THR A 87 -10.75 13.88 8.62
N TYR A 88 -9.96 14.85 9.07
CA TYR A 88 -8.72 14.54 9.78
C TYR A 88 -8.95 13.90 11.15
N ILE A 89 -9.96 14.36 11.89
CA ILE A 89 -10.33 13.79 13.19
C ILE A 89 -10.85 12.36 13.01
N LEU A 90 -11.67 12.12 11.98
CA LEU A 90 -12.18 10.79 11.66
C LEU A 90 -11.04 9.83 11.27
N SER A 91 -10.09 10.30 10.47
CA SER A 91 -8.91 9.51 10.11
C SER A 91 -8.10 9.11 11.35
N ALA A 92 -7.85 10.06 12.26
CA ALA A 92 -7.13 9.79 13.51
C ALA A 92 -7.92 8.87 14.46
N ALA A 93 -9.25 9.00 14.49
CA ALA A 93 -10.12 8.13 15.28
C ALA A 93 -10.15 6.69 14.73
N LEU A 94 -10.15 6.53 13.40
CA LEU A 94 -10.10 5.21 12.77
C LEU A 94 -8.77 4.51 13.08
N ASP A 95 -7.65 5.22 12.96
CA ASP A 95 -6.31 4.67 13.18
C ASP A 95 -6.10 4.27 14.65
N SER A 96 -6.50 5.15 15.58
CA SER A 96 -6.47 4.82 17.02
C SER A 96 -7.44 3.69 17.39
N GLY A 97 -8.61 3.61 16.73
CA GLY A 97 -9.57 2.53 16.91
C GLY A 97 -9.03 1.16 16.47
N ILE A 98 -8.31 1.11 15.34
CA ILE A 98 -7.64 -0.11 14.86
C ILE A 98 -6.59 -0.57 15.86
N ALA A 99 -5.76 0.35 16.38
CA ALA A 99 -4.76 0.03 17.39
C ALA A 99 -5.40 -0.55 18.66
N PHE A 100 -6.48 0.07 19.14
CA PHE A 100 -7.21 -0.40 20.33
C PHE A 100 -7.84 -1.78 20.11
N MET A 101 -8.45 -1.99 18.94
CA MET A 101 -9.03 -3.29 18.57
C MET A 101 -7.95 -4.37 18.43
N GLY A 102 -6.77 -4.04 17.91
CA GLY A 102 -5.65 -4.97 17.82
C GLY A 102 -5.23 -5.49 19.20
N VAL A 103 -5.09 -4.59 20.18
CA VAL A 103 -4.78 -4.98 21.57
C VAL A 103 -5.89 -5.84 22.17
N LEU A 104 -7.15 -5.45 21.98
CA LEU A 104 -8.30 -6.20 22.49
C LEU A 104 -8.36 -7.62 21.90
N LEU A 105 -8.20 -7.76 20.58
CA LEU A 105 -8.19 -9.05 19.89
C LEU A 105 -7.00 -9.92 20.30
N TYR A 106 -5.85 -9.32 20.58
CA TYR A 106 -4.69 -10.05 21.08
C TYR A 106 -4.98 -10.74 22.42
N PHE A 107 -5.54 -10.00 23.38
CA PHE A 107 -5.85 -10.53 24.71
C PHE A 107 -7.05 -11.49 24.71
N SER A 108 -8.06 -11.24 23.87
CA SER A 108 -9.29 -12.03 23.88
C SER A 108 -9.24 -13.30 23.04
N LEU A 109 -8.52 -13.29 21.91
CA LEU A 109 -8.49 -14.41 20.96
C LEU A 109 -7.08 -14.98 20.78
N GLN A 110 -6.09 -14.15 20.42
CA GLN A 110 -4.76 -14.66 20.04
C GLN A 110 -4.01 -15.30 21.22
N THR A 111 -4.28 -14.88 22.46
CA THR A 111 -3.73 -15.52 23.66
C THR A 111 -4.20 -16.98 23.82
N TYR A 112 -5.35 -17.32 23.25
CA TYR A 112 -5.90 -18.69 23.23
C TYR A 112 -5.66 -19.41 21.90
N ASP A 113 -4.75 -18.87 21.06
CA ASP A 113 -4.41 -19.41 19.73
C ASP A 113 -5.60 -19.44 18.75
N ILE A 114 -6.62 -18.60 18.97
CA ILE A 114 -7.82 -18.53 18.11
C ILE A 114 -7.60 -17.48 17.02
N PHE A 115 -7.16 -17.91 15.85
CA PHE A 115 -6.91 -17.04 14.70
C PHE A 115 -8.16 -16.79 13.83
N GLY A 116 -9.28 -16.38 14.44
CA GLY A 116 -10.48 -15.90 13.73
C GLY A 116 -11.07 -16.85 12.66
N PRO A 117 -12.08 -16.38 11.88
CA PRO A 117 -12.62 -17.14 10.75
C PRO A 117 -11.69 -17.07 9.54
N THR A 118 -11.49 -18.20 8.86
CA THR A 118 -10.77 -18.25 7.58
C THR A 118 -11.59 -17.56 6.50
N TRP A 119 -11.07 -16.47 5.93
CA TRP A 119 -11.68 -15.74 4.83
C TRP A 119 -10.60 -15.21 3.87
N TRP A 120 -11.04 -14.85 2.67
CA TRP A 120 -10.17 -14.47 1.55
C TRP A 120 -9.18 -13.33 1.84
N GLY A 121 -9.50 -12.40 2.74
CA GLY A 121 -8.59 -11.29 3.10
C GLY A 121 -7.64 -11.57 4.27
N LEU A 122 -7.78 -12.71 4.97
CA LEU A 122 -6.85 -13.16 6.02
C LEU A 122 -5.76 -14.09 5.48
N GLU A 123 -5.98 -14.69 4.31
CA GLU A 123 -5.09 -15.71 3.77
C GLU A 123 -3.66 -15.17 3.58
N GLY A 124 -2.70 -15.96 4.08
CA GLY A 124 -1.24 -15.78 4.05
C GLY A 124 -0.66 -15.43 2.69
N ASP A 125 -1.41 -15.76 1.64
CA ASP A 125 -0.84 -16.10 0.35
C ASP A 125 -1.05 -15.00 -0.68
N ASP A 126 -1.75 -13.90 -0.35
CA ASP A 126 -2.14 -12.84 -1.29
C ASP A 126 -2.75 -13.40 -2.61
N HIS A 127 -3.46 -14.53 -2.51
CA HIS A 127 -3.96 -15.34 -3.64
C HIS A 127 -2.87 -15.77 -4.67
N CYS A 128 -1.61 -15.71 -4.27
CA CYS A 128 -0.45 -16.17 -5.03
C CYS A 128 0.02 -17.51 -4.44
N PRO A 129 -0.10 -18.63 -5.18
CA PRO A 129 0.32 -19.95 -4.69
C PRO A 129 1.83 -20.03 -4.39
N LEU A 130 2.61 -19.11 -4.97
CA LEU A 130 4.06 -19.03 -4.79
C LEU A 130 4.47 -18.26 -3.53
N ALA A 131 3.55 -17.56 -2.84
CA ALA A 131 3.87 -16.79 -1.64
C ALA A 131 4.33 -17.67 -0.45
N LYS A 132 3.96 -18.95 -0.42
CA LYS A 132 4.44 -19.93 0.57
C LYS A 132 5.84 -20.46 0.27
N CYS A 133 6.38 -20.18 -0.91
CA CYS A 133 7.64 -20.75 -1.33
C CYS A 133 8.83 -20.06 -0.66
N PRO A 134 9.77 -20.82 -0.09
CA PRO A 134 10.98 -20.24 0.50
C PRO A 134 11.82 -19.60 -0.62
N THR A 135 12.21 -18.35 -0.43
CA THR A 135 13.09 -17.61 -1.34
C THR A 135 14.58 -17.76 -0.98
N ALA A 136 14.89 -18.46 0.11
CA ALA A 136 16.27 -18.70 0.53
C ALA A 136 16.94 -19.79 -0.35
N PRO A 137 18.18 -19.56 -0.82
CA PRO A 137 18.89 -20.53 -1.65
C PRO A 137 19.13 -21.84 -0.88
N GLY A 138 18.81 -22.97 -1.52
CA GLY A 138 19.04 -24.32 -0.98
C GLY A 138 17.87 -24.99 -0.26
N ILE A 139 16.70 -24.34 -0.15
CA ILE A 139 15.50 -24.94 0.46
C ILE A 139 14.54 -25.41 -0.63
N VAL A 140 14.45 -26.73 -0.84
CA VAL A 140 13.58 -27.33 -1.86
C VAL A 140 12.29 -27.82 -1.22
N THR A 141 11.16 -27.20 -1.56
CA THR A 141 9.83 -27.63 -1.14
C THR A 141 9.01 -28.14 -2.34
N LYS A 142 8.23 -29.21 -2.13
CA LYS A 142 7.38 -29.77 -3.20
C LYS A 142 6.33 -28.74 -3.64
N GLY A 143 6.35 -28.39 -4.93
CA GLY A 143 5.39 -27.44 -5.53
C GLY A 143 5.90 -26.01 -5.73
N CYS A 144 7.16 -25.73 -5.37
CA CYS A 144 7.79 -24.42 -5.53
C CYS A 144 8.90 -24.45 -6.60
N PRO A 145 9.04 -23.40 -7.44
CA PRO A 145 10.13 -23.31 -8.38
C PRO A 145 11.47 -23.17 -7.64
N ILE A 146 12.43 -23.99 -8.05
CA ILE A 146 13.83 -23.92 -7.64
C ILE A 146 14.52 -22.89 -8.54
N PHE A 147 15.03 -21.82 -7.94
CA PHE A 147 15.92 -20.84 -8.57
C PHE A 147 17.36 -21.09 -8.13
#